data_AF-A0A916W372-F1
#
_entry.id   AF-A0A916W372-F1
#
_cell.length_a   1.000
_cell.length_b   1.000
_cell.length_c   1.000
_cell.angle_alpha   90.00
_cell.angle_beta   90.00
_cell.angle_gamma   90.00
#
_symmetry.space_group_name_H-M   'P 1'
#
loop_
_entity.id
_entity.type
_entity.pdbx_description
1 polymer ?
#
loop_
_entity_poly.entity_id
_entity_poly.type
_entity_poly.pdbx_seq_one_letter_code
_entity_poly.pdbx_strand_id
1 'polypeptide(L)'
;MFRKFLKQIPKQDGKSIMDWELYYIEQSKHMWKENEKLLLDELVSPVPELFRDVAKQKIASKIGKVAIDKGINYINQETVIEGYILATPKRDHKFLRKKLKEKKIDVKPFEPLFKLSKEDYRSNWQADYKQN
;
A
#
# COMPACT_ATOMS: atom_id res chain seq x y z
N MET A 1 10.75 -11.31 -14.28
CA MET A 1 9.80 -10.93 -15.35
C MET A 1 8.46 -11.68 -15.27
N PHE A 2 8.44 -13.02 -15.14
CA PHE A 2 7.21 -13.82 -15.09
C PHE A 2 6.14 -13.38 -14.06
N ARG A 3 6.56 -12.93 -12.86
CA ARG A 3 5.62 -12.47 -11.82
C ARG A 3 4.88 -11.16 -12.16
N LYS A 4 5.44 -10.31 -13.03
CA LYS A 4 4.75 -9.10 -13.49
C LYS A 4 3.55 -9.47 -14.36
N PHE A 5 3.69 -10.51 -15.18
CA PHE A 5 2.59 -11.05 -15.99
C PHE A 5 1.47 -11.64 -15.13
N LEU A 6 1.78 -12.38 -14.06
CA LEU A 6 0.75 -12.91 -13.15
C LEU A 6 -0.16 -11.83 -12.55
N LYS A 7 0.36 -10.63 -12.31
CA LYS A 7 -0.45 -9.51 -11.79
C LYS A 7 -1.45 -8.95 -12.80
N GLN A 8 -1.23 -9.21 -14.10
CA GLN A 8 -2.08 -8.76 -15.20
C GLN A 8 -3.10 -9.84 -15.60
N ILE A 9 -3.02 -11.04 -15.04
CA ILE A 9 -4.02 -12.08 -15.25
C ILE A 9 -5.31 -11.67 -14.53
N PRO A 10 -6.46 -11.64 -15.23
CA PRO A 10 -7.77 -11.40 -14.63
C PRO A 10 -8.10 -12.43 -13.55
N LYS A 11 -8.76 -11.97 -12.47
CA LYS A 11 -9.35 -12.86 -11.47
C LYS A 11 -10.79 -13.25 -11.87
N GLN A 12 -11.51 -13.96 -11.00
CA GLN A 12 -12.92 -14.35 -11.23
C GLN A 12 -13.84 -13.19 -11.65
N ASP A 13 -13.55 -11.98 -11.16
CA ASP A 13 -14.30 -10.76 -11.47
C ASP A 13 -13.89 -10.10 -12.79
N GLY A 14 -13.01 -10.74 -13.57
CA GLY A 14 -12.49 -10.23 -14.83
C GLY A 14 -11.44 -9.12 -14.68
N LYS A 15 -11.05 -8.74 -13.45
CA LYS A 15 -10.07 -7.68 -13.19
C LYS A 15 -8.77 -8.27 -12.63
N SER A 16 -7.64 -7.78 -13.12
CA SER A 16 -6.33 -8.14 -12.61
C SER A 16 -6.01 -7.38 -11.31
N ILE A 17 -4.93 -7.76 -10.63
CA ILE A 17 -4.46 -7.01 -9.45
C ILE A 17 -4.11 -5.57 -9.86
N MET A 18 -3.52 -5.39 -11.04
CA MET A 18 -3.14 -4.08 -11.55
C MET A 18 -4.36 -3.23 -11.89
N ASP A 19 -5.45 -3.82 -12.40
CA ASP A 19 -6.69 -3.09 -12.69
C ASP A 19 -7.33 -2.58 -11.41
N TRP A 20 -7.33 -3.40 -10.36
CA TRP A 20 -7.76 -2.95 -9.04
C TRP A 20 -6.84 -1.88 -8.46
N GLU A 21 -5.53 -2.00 -8.68
CA GLU A 21 -4.58 -0.99 -8.23
C GLU A 21 -4.92 0.39 -8.85
N LEU A 22 -5.10 0.41 -10.17
CA LEU A 22 -5.48 1.60 -10.94
C LEU A 22 -6.86 2.13 -10.55
N TYR A 23 -7.83 1.24 -10.36
CA TYR A 23 -9.19 1.62 -9.96
C TYR A 23 -9.18 2.46 -8.68
N TYR A 24 -8.55 1.99 -7.60
CA TYR A 24 -8.54 2.75 -6.34
C TYR A 24 -7.72 4.04 -6.42
N ILE A 25 -6.67 4.09 -7.26
CA ILE A 25 -5.93 5.34 -7.52
C ILE A 25 -6.86 6.36 -8.19
N GLU A 26 -7.54 5.98 -9.26
CA GLU A 26 -8.44 6.89 -9.99
C GLU A 26 -9.60 7.36 -9.12
N GLN A 27 -10.20 6.46 -8.33
CA GLN A 27 -11.29 6.81 -7.43
C GLN A 27 -10.85 7.75 -6.30
N SER A 28 -9.61 7.63 -5.80
CA SER A 28 -9.12 8.42 -4.68
C SER A 28 -8.31 9.65 -5.07
N LYS A 29 -7.99 9.86 -6.36
CA LYS A 29 -7.05 10.92 -6.81
C LYS A 29 -7.40 12.32 -6.30
N HIS A 30 -8.69 12.62 -6.21
CA HIS A 30 -9.23 13.91 -5.77
C HIS A 30 -9.13 14.12 -4.24
N MET A 31 -8.91 13.04 -3.48
CA MET A 31 -8.77 13.08 -2.01
C MET A 31 -7.34 13.43 -1.56
N TRP A 32 -6.35 13.33 -2.46
CA TRP A 32 -4.95 13.57 -2.15
C TRP A 32 -4.60 15.06 -2.14
N LYS A 33 -4.13 15.56 -1.00
CA LYS A 33 -3.49 16.87 -0.88
C LYS A 33 -1.98 16.73 -1.07
N GLU A 34 -1.32 17.87 -1.30
CA GLU A 34 0.11 17.91 -1.60
C GLU A 34 0.97 17.34 -0.47
N ASN A 35 0.64 17.68 0.78
CA ASN A 35 1.40 17.20 1.95
C ASN A 35 1.41 15.67 2.04
N GLU A 36 0.28 15.01 1.79
CA GLU A 36 0.18 13.56 1.84
C GLU A 36 0.86 12.88 0.65
N LYS A 37 0.88 13.51 -0.52
CA LYS A 37 1.67 13.03 -1.67
C LYS A 37 3.16 13.07 -1.34
N LEU A 38 3.64 14.19 -0.80
CA LEU A 38 5.02 14.36 -0.36
C LEU A 38 5.39 13.38 0.76
N LEU A 39 4.49 13.19 1.73
CA LEU A 39 4.68 12.18 2.78
C LEU A 39 4.85 10.78 2.17
N LEU A 40 3.98 10.38 1.23
CA LEU A 40 4.12 9.09 0.57
C LEU A 40 5.47 8.96 -0.14
N ASP A 41 5.90 10.00 -0.86
CA ASP A 41 7.19 10.03 -1.55
C ASP A 41 8.38 9.85 -0.61
N GLU A 42 8.35 10.51 0.54
CA GLU A 42 9.36 10.32 1.58
C GLU A 42 9.35 8.91 2.16
N LEU A 43 8.17 8.33 2.41
CA LEU A 43 8.03 7.00 2.98
C LEU A 43 8.49 5.89 2.04
N VAL A 44 8.44 6.12 0.72
CA VAL A 44 8.96 5.18 -0.30
C VAL A 44 10.41 5.47 -0.71
N SER A 45 11.01 6.57 -0.26
CA SER A 45 12.41 6.91 -0.57
C SER A 45 13.45 5.81 -0.26
N PRO A 46 13.29 4.96 0.79
CA PRO A 46 14.23 3.86 1.03
C PRO A 46 14.15 2.73 -0.01
N VAL A 47 13.10 2.69 -0.83
CA VAL A 47 12.96 1.70 -1.91
C VAL A 47 13.96 2.04 -3.03
N PRO A 48 14.70 1.05 -3.56
CA PRO A 48 15.58 1.29 -4.70
C PRO A 48 14.81 1.89 -5.87
N GLU A 49 15.42 2.86 -6.55
CA GLU A 49 14.77 3.69 -7.57
C GLU A 49 14.03 2.87 -8.64
N LEU A 50 14.67 1.80 -9.14
CA LEU A 50 14.10 0.86 -10.12
C LEU A 50 12.77 0.22 -9.70
N PHE A 51 12.43 0.22 -8.40
CA PHE A 51 11.20 -0.37 -7.86
C PHE A 51 10.28 0.65 -7.21
N ARG A 52 10.70 1.92 -7.10
CA ARG A 52 10.01 2.93 -6.31
C ARG A 52 8.62 3.23 -6.84
N ASP A 53 8.46 3.39 -8.15
CA ASP A 53 7.16 3.68 -8.77
C ASP A 53 6.16 2.54 -8.56
N VAL A 54 6.64 1.29 -8.69
CA VAL A 54 5.80 0.10 -8.48
C VAL A 54 5.38 -0.01 -7.01
N ALA A 55 6.29 0.28 -6.08
CA ALA A 55 5.97 0.30 -4.65
C ALA A 55 4.98 1.43 -4.32
N LYS A 56 5.23 2.64 -4.84
CA LYS A 56 4.39 3.83 -4.66
C LYS A 56 2.98 3.57 -5.18
N GLN A 57 2.84 3.04 -6.40
CA GLN A 57 1.54 2.72 -6.99
C GLN A 57 0.76 1.74 -6.10
N LYS A 58 1.39 0.65 -5.68
CA LYS A 58 0.74 -0.36 -4.82
C LYS A 58 0.29 0.24 -3.49
N ILE A 59 1.14 1.05 -2.86
CA ILE A 59 0.83 1.69 -1.57
C ILE A 59 -0.26 2.75 -1.74
N ALA A 60 -0.17 3.61 -2.76
CA ALA A 60 -1.16 4.64 -3.07
C ALA A 60 -2.54 4.04 -3.33
N SER A 61 -2.61 2.94 -4.08
CA SER A 61 -3.85 2.21 -4.30
C SER A 61 -4.47 1.70 -3.00
N LYS A 62 -3.65 1.13 -2.10
CA LYS A 62 -4.15 0.65 -0.81
C LYS A 62 -4.63 1.81 0.08
N ILE A 63 -3.92 2.95 0.09
CA ILE A 63 -4.34 4.16 0.80
C ILE A 63 -5.69 4.66 0.25
N GLY A 64 -5.83 4.72 -1.07
CA GLY A 64 -7.09 5.10 -1.72
C GLY A 64 -8.23 4.17 -1.36
N LYS A 65 -7.98 2.86 -1.34
CA LYS A 65 -8.95 1.86 -0.88
C LYS A 65 -9.35 2.11 0.58
N VAL A 66 -8.39 2.30 1.50
CA VAL A 66 -8.69 2.58 2.92
C VAL A 66 -9.53 3.85 3.07
N ALA A 67 -9.23 4.91 2.31
CA ALA A 67 -10.00 6.14 2.35
C ALA A 67 -11.45 5.93 1.91
N ILE A 68 -11.66 5.22 0.80
CA ILE A 68 -12.98 4.91 0.26
C ILE A 68 -13.77 4.01 1.23
N ASP A 69 -13.14 2.94 1.73
CA ASP A 69 -13.77 1.99 2.66
C ASP A 69 -14.20 2.67 3.97
N LYS A 70 -13.47 3.71 4.41
CA LYS A 70 -13.81 4.53 5.58
C LYS A 70 -14.78 5.68 5.30
N GLY A 71 -15.10 5.95 4.03
CA GLY A 71 -15.96 7.08 3.63
C GLY A 71 -15.39 8.46 3.97
N ILE A 72 -14.07 8.61 4.03
CA ILE A 72 -13.43 9.91 4.32
C ILE A 72 -13.24 10.72 3.03
N ASN A 73 -13.40 12.05 3.13
CA ASN A 73 -13.37 12.93 1.96
C ASN A 73 -11.95 13.36 1.54
N TYR A 74 -10.97 13.20 2.42
CA TYR A 74 -9.58 13.57 2.16
C TYR A 74 -8.63 12.59 2.83
N ILE A 75 -7.52 12.32 2.15
CA ILE A 75 -6.45 11.50 2.71
C ILE A 75 -5.64 12.39 3.65
N ASN A 76 -5.48 11.93 4.89
CA ASN A 76 -4.65 12.56 5.91
C ASN A 76 -3.45 11.66 6.24
N GLN A 77 -2.53 12.16 7.06
CA GLN A 77 -1.35 11.42 7.53
C GLN A 77 -1.69 10.02 8.08
N GLU A 78 -2.76 9.89 8.88
CA GLU A 78 -3.16 8.60 9.47
C GLU A 78 -3.54 7.58 8.40
N THR A 79 -4.31 8.01 7.40
CA THR A 79 -4.74 7.18 6.28
C THR A 79 -3.55 6.72 5.43
N VAL A 80 -2.57 7.60 5.22
CA VAL A 80 -1.32 7.26 4.51
C VAL A 80 -0.57 6.15 5.27
N ILE A 81 -0.39 6.31 6.58
CA ILE A 81 0.36 5.36 7.41
C ILE A 81 -0.36 4.00 7.46
N GLU A 82 -1.67 4.01 7.70
CA GLU A 82 -2.48 2.79 7.73
C GLU A 82 -2.46 2.06 6.39
N GLY A 83 -2.70 2.76 5.28
CA GLY A 83 -2.64 2.16 3.95
C GLY A 83 -1.25 1.62 3.61
N TYR A 84 -0.18 2.29 4.04
CA TYR A 84 1.19 1.78 3.90
C TYR A 84 1.38 0.45 4.65
N ILE A 85 0.98 0.39 5.92
CA ILE A 85 1.10 -0.82 6.76
C ILE A 85 0.32 -1.99 6.13
N LEU A 86 -0.88 -1.73 5.62
CA LEU A 86 -1.73 -2.73 4.98
C LEU A 86 -1.24 -3.15 3.58
N ALA A 87 -0.42 -2.33 2.91
CA ALA A 87 0.14 -2.64 1.58
C ALA A 87 1.42 -3.48 1.64
N THR A 88 2.09 -3.49 2.79
CA THR A 88 3.45 -4.01 2.97
C THR A 88 3.51 -5.10 4.04
N PRO A 89 4.40 -6.11 3.90
CA PRO A 89 4.59 -7.15 4.89
C PRO A 89 5.42 -6.63 6.07
N LYS A 90 5.35 -7.36 7.18
CA LYS A 90 6.00 -7.03 8.45
C LYS A 90 7.51 -6.80 8.31
N ARG A 91 8.19 -7.57 7.46
CA ARG A 91 9.63 -7.41 7.20
C ARG A 91 10.03 -6.03 6.64
N ASP A 92 9.11 -5.36 5.94
CA ASP A 92 9.36 -4.07 5.29
C ASP A 92 9.03 -2.90 6.25
N HIS A 93 8.29 -3.15 7.33
CA HIS A 93 7.87 -2.12 8.29
C HIS A 93 9.00 -1.50 9.11
N LYS A 94 10.16 -2.15 9.18
CA LYS A 94 11.35 -1.55 9.81
C LYS A 94 11.75 -0.23 9.13
N PHE A 95 11.59 -0.14 7.81
CA PHE A 95 11.89 1.07 7.04
C PHE A 95 10.85 2.16 7.32
N LEU A 96 9.57 1.78 7.34
CA LEU A 96 8.47 2.69 7.70
C LEU A 96 8.68 3.26 9.11
N ARG A 97 8.88 2.40 10.12
CA ARG A 97 9.09 2.83 11.52
C ARG A 97 10.29 3.76 11.67
N LYS A 98 11.39 3.48 10.96
CA LYS A 98 12.55 4.36 10.94
C LYS A 98 12.18 5.75 10.40
N LYS A 99 11.49 5.81 9.25
CA LYS A 99 11.05 7.08 8.65
C LYS A 99 10.05 7.85 9.50
N LEU A 100 9.06 7.18 10.08
CA LEU A 100 8.09 7.81 10.99
C LEU A 100 8.78 8.37 12.24
N LYS A 101 9.76 7.66 12.80
CA LYS A 101 10.56 8.14 13.92
C LYS A 101 11.39 9.38 13.55
N GLU A 102 12.03 9.39 12.38
CA GLU A 102 12.75 10.57 11.86
C GLU A 102 11.82 11.80 11.75
N LYS A 103 10.57 11.58 11.34
CA LYS A 103 9.54 12.63 11.25
C LYS A 103 8.83 12.94 12.57
N LYS A 104 9.21 12.31 13.68
CA LYS A 104 8.57 12.47 15.00
C LYS A 104 7.07 12.14 15.01
N ILE A 105 6.66 11.18 14.18
CA ILE A 105 5.28 10.69 14.13
C ILE A 105 5.14 9.51 15.10
N ASP A 106 4.15 9.59 16.00
CA ASP A 106 3.86 8.49 16.92
C ASP A 106 3.24 7.30 16.17
N VAL A 107 3.85 6.13 16.36
CA VAL A 107 3.41 4.87 15.74
C VAL A 107 2.50 4.06 16.66
N LYS A 108 2.38 4.44 17.94
CA LYS A 108 1.60 3.73 18.95
C LYS A 108 0.15 3.44 18.52
N PRO A 109 -0.58 4.37 17.86
CA PRO A 109 -1.94 4.09 17.39
C PRO A 109 -2.01 2.97 16.35
N PHE A 110 -0.92 2.73 15.61
CA PHE A 110 -0.87 1.76 14.52
C PHE A 110 -0.29 0.40 14.94
N GLU A 111 0.14 0.24 16.20
CA GLU A 111 0.68 -1.04 16.71
C GLU A 111 -0.23 -2.26 16.47
N PRO A 112 -1.57 -2.16 16.63
CA PRO A 112 -2.46 -3.27 16.28
C PRO A 112 -2.32 -3.68 14.80
N LEU A 113 -2.22 -2.72 13.88
CA LEU A 113 -2.07 -2.99 12.45
C LEU A 113 -0.75 -3.69 12.15
N PHE A 114 0.35 -3.23 12.76
CA PHE A 114 1.66 -3.85 12.62
C PHE A 114 1.67 -5.33 13.05
N LYS A 115 0.87 -5.69 14.06
CA LYS A 115 0.76 -7.08 14.56
C LYS A 115 -0.07 -7.97 13.63
N LEU A 116 -1.06 -7.41 12.94
CA LEU A 116 -1.95 -8.13 12.02
C LEU A 116 -1.31 -8.37 10.63
N SER A 117 -0.26 -7.64 10.30
CA SER A 117 0.39 -7.77 9.00
C SER A 117 1.10 -9.10 8.81
N LYS A 118 0.97 -9.65 7.60
CA LYS A 118 1.65 -10.88 7.17
C LYS A 118 3.17 -10.72 7.31
N GLU A 119 3.85 -11.78 7.77
CA GLU A 119 5.32 -11.80 7.93
C GLU A 119 6.04 -11.47 6.62
N ASP A 120 5.57 -12.07 5.53
CA ASP A 120 6.15 -11.93 4.20
C ASP A 120 5.06 -11.82 3.12
N TYR A 121 5.45 -11.41 1.91
CA TYR A 121 4.58 -11.48 0.74
C TYR A 121 4.13 -12.92 0.40
N ARG A 122 4.74 -13.93 1.03
CA ARG A 122 4.52 -15.35 0.75
C ARG A 122 3.59 -15.96 1.79
N SER A 123 2.32 -16.05 1.46
CA SER A 123 1.45 -17.15 1.91
C SER A 123 1.02 -17.87 0.65
N ASN A 124 1.77 -18.89 0.24
CA ASN A 124 1.43 -19.80 -0.86
C ASN A 124 0.82 -19.13 -2.11
N TRP A 125 1.63 -18.46 -2.94
CA TRP A 125 1.15 -17.75 -4.14
C TRP A 125 0.32 -18.64 -5.07
N GLN A 126 0.52 -19.97 -5.06
CA GLN A 126 -0.34 -20.90 -5.78
C GLN A 126 -1.76 -20.98 -5.22
N ALA A 127 -1.97 -20.82 -3.91
CA ALA A 127 -3.29 -20.82 -3.28
C ALA A 127 -4.08 -19.55 -3.63
N ASP A 128 -3.42 -18.39 -3.66
CA ASP A 128 -4.06 -17.11 -4.02
C ASP A 128 -4.66 -17.11 -5.44
N TYR A 129 -4.11 -17.92 -6.34
CA TYR A 129 -4.59 -18.11 -7.73
C TYR A 129 -5.43 -19.39 -7.94
N LYS A 130 -5.42 -20.34 -6.99
CA LYS A 130 -6.23 -21.58 -7.07
C LYS A 130 -7.55 -21.50 -6.31
N GLN A 131 -7.70 -20.56 -5.36
CA GLN A 131 -8.95 -20.35 -4.63
C GLN A 131 -9.86 -19.27 -5.23
N ASN A 132 -9.52 -18.67 -6.38
CA ASN A 132 -10.38 -17.72 -7.09
C ASN A 132 -10.29 -17.94 -8.60
#